data_AF-A0A954XFG5-F1
#
_entry.id   AF-A0A954XFG5-F1
#
_cell.length_a   1.000
_cell.length_b   1.000
_cell.length_c   1.000
_cell.angle_alpha   90.00
_cell.angle_beta   90.00
_cell.angle_gamma   90.00
#
_symmetry.space_group_name_H-M   'P 1'
#
loop_
_entity.id
_entity.type
_entity.pdbx_description
1 polymer ?
#
loop_
_entity_poly.entity_id
_entity_poly.type
_entity_poly.pdbx_seq_one_letter_code
_entity_poly.pdbx_strand_id
1 'polypeptide(L)'
;MKWLPWRYVVSRVAKSQGFLDPLTLMARLRQFAQPSEVAEPVELLRAGAVFHARGLINSRAIQHNLDWVWPYWAERQFDPLDDSFVPRAFSITHVNLTHRNWTAVGQPDCDWLPIVDPRGLVTPLFDGWSLDAWIVPTDAEPLLPSRRKEGDQWLRFDEHNLHVETRVADDHSMLESIVEMVWDDDQPVCQLRIHGQSRSPGWLVVSLRPTNPEGVAFIHRIDRDDERTTLTVDETATVHLDRPPERLMFSEYRRGDVYERVLSVAGHRQLPTQTAPRSVKCEVGLATAAAMYRLDDLPDYPTSGNNHTDVVVRVPLVNS
;
A
#
# COMPACT_ATOMS: atom_id res chain seq x y z
N MET A 1 -38.41 -19.99 -20.94
CA MET A 1 -37.79 -20.67 -19.77
C MET A 1 -38.12 -19.92 -18.46
N LYS A 2 -39.38 -19.92 -18.00
CA LYS A 2 -39.87 -19.15 -16.83
C LYS A 2 -40.63 -20.02 -15.80
N TRP A 3 -40.18 -21.24 -15.54
CA TRP A 3 -40.95 -22.19 -14.71
C TRP A 3 -40.10 -23.13 -13.86
N LEU A 4 -38.99 -22.66 -13.31
CA LEU A 4 -38.41 -23.31 -12.13
C LEU A 4 -38.75 -22.48 -10.88
N PRO A 5 -39.23 -23.10 -9.79
CA PRO A 5 -39.59 -22.41 -8.55
C PRO A 5 -38.32 -22.09 -7.74
N TRP A 6 -37.33 -21.47 -8.38
CA TRP A 6 -36.00 -21.20 -7.82
C TRP A 6 -36.09 -20.42 -6.51
N ARG A 7 -37.05 -19.50 -6.38
CA ARG A 7 -37.34 -18.75 -5.15
C ARG A 7 -37.70 -19.66 -3.97
N TYR A 8 -38.52 -20.66 -4.23
CA TYR A 8 -38.92 -21.65 -3.23
C TYR A 8 -37.75 -22.56 -2.86
N VAL A 9 -36.95 -22.97 -3.84
CA VAL A 9 -35.73 -23.77 -3.61
C VAL A 9 -34.74 -22.99 -2.75
N VAL A 10 -34.44 -21.73 -3.08
CA VAL A 10 -33.52 -20.87 -2.32
C VAL A 10 -34.01 -20.64 -0.89
N SER A 11 -35.30 -20.31 -0.70
CA SER A 11 -35.89 -20.14 0.64
C SER A 11 -35.82 -21.42 1.47
N ARG A 12 -36.14 -22.57 0.87
CA ARG A 12 -36.14 -23.87 1.55
C ARG A 12 -34.72 -24.32 1.92
N VAL A 13 -33.76 -24.14 1.02
CA VAL A 13 -32.34 -24.45 1.26
C VAL A 13 -31.78 -23.54 2.37
N ALA A 14 -32.01 -22.22 2.29
CA ALA A 14 -31.55 -21.28 3.31
C ALA A 14 -32.11 -21.63 4.71
N LYS A 15 -33.43 -21.86 4.82
CA LYS A 15 -34.06 -22.26 6.09
C LYS A 15 -33.56 -23.61 6.61
N SER A 16 -33.33 -24.59 5.73
CA SER A 16 -32.82 -25.91 6.11
C SER A 16 -31.40 -25.87 6.67
N GLN A 17 -30.63 -24.85 6.30
CA GLN A 17 -29.26 -24.60 6.77
C GLN A 17 -29.22 -23.60 7.95
N GLY A 18 -30.39 -23.26 8.53
CA GLY A 18 -30.49 -22.36 9.68
C GLY A 18 -30.46 -20.86 9.36
N PHE A 19 -30.51 -20.46 8.08
CA PHE A 19 -30.56 -19.06 7.67
C PHE A 19 -32.00 -18.53 7.63
N LEU A 20 -32.15 -17.23 7.87
CA LEU A 20 -33.40 -16.51 7.63
C LEU A 20 -33.79 -16.60 6.14
N ASP A 21 -35.09 -16.53 5.85
CA ASP A 21 -35.58 -16.52 4.48
C ASP A 21 -35.04 -15.28 3.73
N PRO A 22 -34.12 -15.43 2.76
CA PRO A 22 -33.51 -14.29 2.10
C PRO A 22 -34.54 -13.45 1.33
N LEU A 23 -35.63 -14.07 0.87
CA LEU A 23 -36.71 -13.36 0.17
C LEU A 23 -37.54 -12.50 1.12
N THR A 24 -37.83 -13.01 2.31
CA THR A 24 -38.56 -12.25 3.34
C THR A 24 -37.68 -11.15 3.94
N LEU A 25 -36.38 -11.42 4.12
CA LEU A 25 -35.40 -10.45 4.59
C LEU A 25 -35.28 -9.27 3.59
N MET A 26 -35.12 -9.57 2.30
CA MET A 26 -35.03 -8.56 1.24
C MET A 26 -36.30 -7.73 1.13
N ALA A 27 -37.48 -8.36 1.24
CA ALA A 27 -38.76 -7.66 1.22
C ALA A 27 -38.92 -6.69 2.40
N ARG A 28 -38.41 -7.05 3.59
CA ARG A 28 -38.40 -6.16 4.77
C ARG A 28 -37.32 -5.08 4.67
N LEU A 29 -36.14 -5.40 4.15
CA LEU A 29 -35.07 -4.42 3.92
C LEU A 29 -35.54 -3.28 3.00
N ARG A 30 -36.26 -3.62 1.92
CA ARG A 30 -36.86 -2.62 1.02
C ARG A 30 -37.94 -1.74 1.66
N GLN A 31 -38.51 -2.15 2.79
CA GLN A 31 -39.47 -1.33 3.54
C GLN A 31 -38.78 -0.26 4.42
N PHE A 32 -37.48 -0.39 4.67
CA PHE A 32 -36.69 0.63 5.38
C PHE A 32 -36.24 1.78 4.46
N ALA A 33 -36.41 1.66 3.15
CA ALA A 33 -36.11 2.71 2.17
C ALA A 33 -37.39 3.37 1.66
N GLN A 34 -37.37 4.70 1.48
CA GLN A 34 -38.46 5.38 0.74
C GLN A 34 -38.46 4.91 -0.72
N PRO A 35 -39.63 4.89 -1.40
CA PRO A 35 -39.71 4.49 -2.79
C PRO A 35 -38.89 5.43 -3.68
N SER A 36 -37.68 4.98 -4.02
CA SER A 36 -36.80 5.59 -5.03
C SER A 36 -37.10 4.98 -6.39
N GLU A 37 -37.01 5.77 -7.47
CA GLU A 37 -37.12 5.26 -8.86
C GLU A 37 -36.07 4.18 -9.18
N VAL A 38 -34.95 4.21 -8.45
CA VAL A 38 -33.89 3.19 -8.46
C VAL A 38 -33.85 2.54 -7.08
N ALA A 39 -34.28 1.29 -6.97
CA ALA A 39 -34.41 0.59 -5.68
C ALA A 39 -33.08 0.54 -4.90
N GLU A 40 -32.01 0.12 -5.56
CA GLU A 40 -30.61 0.24 -5.15
C GLU A 40 -29.80 0.34 -6.44
N PRO A 41 -28.90 1.33 -6.60
CA PRO A 41 -27.98 1.39 -7.73
C PRO A 41 -27.19 0.08 -7.85
N VAL A 42 -27.19 -0.53 -9.04
CA VAL A 42 -26.47 -1.78 -9.29
C VAL A 42 -24.96 -1.60 -9.07
N GLU A 43 -24.48 -0.38 -9.26
CA GLU A 43 -23.14 0.10 -8.98
C GLU A 43 -22.80 -0.02 -7.48
N LEU A 44 -23.72 0.33 -6.58
CA LEU A 44 -23.52 0.19 -5.14
C LEU A 44 -23.50 -1.28 -4.71
N LEU A 45 -24.35 -2.11 -5.30
CA LEU A 45 -24.32 -3.56 -5.05
C LEU A 45 -23.02 -4.20 -5.55
N ARG A 46 -22.54 -3.80 -6.73
CA ARG A 46 -21.26 -4.26 -7.27
C ARG A 46 -20.10 -3.80 -6.40
N ALA A 47 -20.07 -2.52 -6.02
CA ALA A 47 -19.06 -1.97 -5.14
C ALA A 47 -19.04 -2.70 -3.77
N GLY A 48 -20.21 -2.93 -3.18
CA GLY A 48 -20.34 -3.69 -1.93
C GLY A 48 -19.85 -5.13 -2.05
N ALA A 49 -20.14 -5.82 -3.17
CA ALA A 49 -19.65 -7.17 -3.41
C ALA A 49 -18.12 -7.24 -3.54
N VAL A 50 -17.51 -6.32 -4.31
CA VAL A 50 -16.05 -6.20 -4.46
C VAL A 50 -15.39 -5.91 -3.12
N PHE A 51 -15.94 -4.95 -2.36
CA PHE A 51 -15.48 -4.59 -1.03
C PHE A 51 -15.47 -5.79 -0.06
N HIS A 52 -16.55 -6.57 0.00
CA HIS A 52 -16.62 -7.76 0.85
C HIS A 52 -15.72 -8.90 0.36
N ALA A 53 -15.55 -9.08 -0.96
CA ALA A 53 -14.60 -10.05 -1.52
C ALA A 53 -13.15 -9.71 -1.13
N ARG A 54 -12.76 -8.43 -1.22
CA ARG A 54 -11.47 -7.94 -0.70
C ARG A 54 -11.34 -8.19 0.79
N GLY A 55 -12.41 -7.95 1.56
CA GLY A 55 -12.43 -8.25 2.99
C GLY A 55 -12.17 -9.72 3.32
N LEU A 56 -12.61 -10.67 2.47
CA LEU A 56 -12.26 -12.09 2.62
C LEU A 56 -10.77 -12.34 2.38
N ILE A 57 -10.19 -11.71 1.35
CA ILE A 57 -8.76 -11.82 1.04
C ILE A 57 -7.93 -11.26 2.20
N ASN A 58 -8.26 -10.05 2.67
CA ASN A 58 -7.61 -9.42 3.81
C ASN A 58 -7.63 -10.30 5.05
N SER A 59 -8.75 -11.00 5.31
CA SER A 59 -8.87 -11.90 6.46
C SER A 59 -7.85 -13.03 6.44
N ARG A 60 -7.50 -13.52 5.24
CA ARG A 60 -6.54 -14.62 5.06
C ARG A 60 -5.10 -14.11 4.97
N ALA A 61 -4.88 -13.05 4.21
CA ALA A 61 -3.54 -12.51 3.99
C ALA A 61 -2.99 -11.83 5.25
N ILE A 62 -3.73 -10.90 5.86
CA ILE A 62 -3.21 -10.07 6.94
C ILE A 62 -3.09 -10.87 8.25
N GLN A 63 -4.15 -11.58 8.64
CA GLN A 63 -4.18 -12.27 9.94
C GLN A 63 -3.11 -13.35 10.10
N HIS A 64 -2.74 -14.02 9.02
CA HIS A 64 -1.74 -15.08 9.05
C HIS A 64 -0.30 -14.57 8.88
N ASN A 65 -0.12 -13.28 8.59
CA ASN A 65 1.17 -12.70 8.24
C ASN A 65 1.36 -11.35 8.96
N LEU A 66 1.07 -11.29 10.27
CA LEU A 66 1.18 -10.07 11.08
C LEU A 66 2.62 -9.57 11.26
N ASP A 67 3.61 -10.39 10.91
CA ASP A 67 5.03 -10.06 10.85
C ASP A 67 5.41 -9.17 9.65
N TRP A 68 4.56 -9.12 8.61
CA TRP A 68 4.77 -8.27 7.45
C TRP A 68 4.57 -6.79 7.79
N VAL A 69 5.05 -5.91 6.92
CA VAL A 69 4.80 -4.46 7.04
C VAL A 69 3.48 -4.13 6.36
N TRP A 70 2.44 -3.82 7.13
CA TRP A 70 1.12 -3.54 6.56
C TRP A 70 0.87 -2.03 6.44
N PRO A 71 -0.08 -1.60 5.59
CA PRO A 71 -0.56 -0.21 5.56
C PRO A 71 -1.00 0.27 6.94
N TYR A 72 -0.97 1.58 7.19
CA TYR A 72 -1.25 2.15 8.51
C TYR A 72 -2.56 1.62 9.09
N TRP A 73 -3.65 1.66 8.32
CA TRP A 73 -4.96 1.20 8.79
C TRP A 73 -4.94 -0.24 9.33
N ALA A 74 -4.18 -1.14 8.70
CA ALA A 74 -4.13 -2.54 9.09
C ALA A 74 -3.29 -2.72 10.37
N GLU A 75 -2.15 -2.04 10.48
CA GLU A 75 -1.33 -2.01 11.69
C GLU A 75 -2.14 -1.53 12.91
N ARG A 76 -3.08 -0.59 12.73
CA ARG A 76 -3.97 -0.12 13.81
C ARG A 76 -5.19 -1.02 14.04
N GLN A 77 -5.88 -1.43 12.97
CA GLN A 77 -7.15 -2.15 13.07
C GLN A 77 -6.99 -3.59 13.60
N PHE A 78 -5.83 -4.21 13.40
CA PHE A 78 -5.55 -5.58 13.82
C PHE A 78 -4.83 -5.70 15.18
N ASP A 79 -4.34 -4.59 15.74
CA ASP A 79 -3.71 -4.56 17.06
C ASP A 79 -4.77 -4.47 18.18
N PRO A 80 -4.94 -5.50 19.03
CA PRO A 80 -5.94 -5.49 20.11
C PRO A 80 -5.68 -4.44 21.19
N LEU A 81 -4.49 -3.84 21.23
CA LEU A 81 -4.13 -2.77 22.17
C LEU A 81 -4.38 -1.37 21.61
N ASP A 82 -4.87 -1.27 20.37
CA ASP A 82 -5.14 0.02 19.74
C ASP A 82 -6.59 0.46 19.85
N ASP A 83 -6.80 1.78 19.98
CA ASP A 83 -8.15 2.36 20.02
C ASP A 83 -8.91 2.16 18.70
N SER A 84 -8.20 1.91 17.60
CA SER A 84 -8.77 1.62 16.28
C SER A 84 -9.04 0.12 16.06
N PHE A 85 -8.85 -0.73 17.07
CA PHE A 85 -9.06 -2.16 16.95
C PHE A 85 -10.51 -2.51 16.60
N VAL A 86 -10.69 -3.37 15.60
CA VAL A 86 -12.01 -3.90 15.23
C VAL A 86 -12.09 -5.39 15.59
N PRO A 87 -12.95 -5.79 16.55
CA PRO A 87 -13.11 -7.18 16.95
C PRO A 87 -13.52 -8.12 15.80
N ARG A 88 -12.83 -9.26 15.72
CA ARG A 88 -12.89 -10.18 14.57
C ARG A 88 -13.92 -11.30 14.72
N ALA A 89 -14.47 -11.51 15.92
CA ALA A 89 -15.26 -12.71 16.27
C ALA A 89 -16.57 -12.86 15.48
N PHE A 90 -17.10 -11.78 14.91
CA PHE A 90 -18.36 -11.79 14.15
C PHE A 90 -18.22 -11.20 12.74
N SER A 91 -17.01 -10.80 12.32
CA SER A 91 -16.76 -10.25 10.99
C SER A 91 -16.14 -11.30 10.07
N ILE A 92 -16.91 -11.71 9.07
CA ILE A 92 -16.44 -12.65 8.03
C ILE A 92 -15.47 -11.93 7.07
N THR A 93 -15.65 -10.62 6.87
CA THR A 93 -14.88 -9.81 5.90
C THR A 93 -14.11 -8.70 6.61
N HIS A 94 -12.78 -8.72 6.51
CA HIS A 94 -11.91 -7.71 7.12
C HIS A 94 -11.63 -6.57 6.14
N VAL A 95 -12.61 -5.69 6.03
CA VAL A 95 -12.50 -4.47 5.22
C VAL A 95 -11.85 -3.36 6.05
N ASN A 96 -11.25 -2.39 5.37
CA ASN A 96 -10.75 -1.21 6.07
C ASN A 96 -11.93 -0.35 6.58
N LEU A 97 -12.02 -0.17 7.90
CA LEU A 97 -13.01 0.65 8.58
C LEU A 97 -12.39 1.83 9.33
N THR A 98 -11.06 1.92 9.41
CA THR A 98 -10.33 2.92 10.18
C THR A 98 -9.32 3.66 9.30
N HIS A 99 -8.86 4.85 9.73
CA HIS A 99 -7.83 5.60 9.00
C HIS A 99 -8.11 5.75 7.49
N ARG A 100 -9.39 6.00 7.15
CA ARG A 100 -9.88 6.19 5.77
C ARG A 100 -9.75 7.63 5.26
N ASN A 101 -8.90 8.42 5.91
CA ASN A 101 -8.54 9.78 5.54
C ASN A 101 -7.36 9.74 4.56
N TRP A 102 -7.61 9.29 3.33
CA TRP A 102 -6.60 9.27 2.27
C TRP A 102 -6.68 10.56 1.47
N THR A 103 -5.54 11.11 1.11
CA THR A 103 -5.45 12.34 0.34
C THR A 103 -5.02 12.02 -1.08
N ALA A 104 -5.84 12.43 -2.05
CA ALA A 104 -5.50 12.32 -3.46
C ALA A 104 -4.64 13.52 -3.89
N VAL A 105 -3.67 13.28 -4.78
CA VAL A 105 -2.98 14.32 -5.54
C VAL A 105 -3.44 14.24 -7.00
N GLY A 106 -3.61 15.40 -7.64
CA GLY A 106 -4.16 15.46 -8.99
C GLY A 106 -3.88 16.81 -9.64
N GLN A 107 -4.19 16.88 -10.93
CA GLN A 107 -4.06 18.05 -11.78
C GLN A 107 -5.41 18.34 -12.43
N PRO A 108 -5.70 19.60 -12.76
CA PRO A 108 -6.81 19.92 -13.63
C PRO A 108 -6.78 19.09 -14.91
N ASP A 109 -7.96 18.68 -15.38
CA ASP A 109 -8.16 17.94 -16.64
C ASP A 109 -7.40 16.61 -16.74
N CYS A 110 -7.05 16.00 -15.61
CA CYS A 110 -6.47 14.65 -15.53
C CYS A 110 -7.34 13.73 -14.66
N ASP A 111 -7.69 12.56 -15.19
CA ASP A 111 -8.54 11.57 -14.50
C ASP A 111 -7.79 10.73 -13.45
N TRP A 112 -6.46 10.78 -13.45
CA TRP A 112 -5.64 9.98 -12.54
C TRP A 112 -5.47 10.68 -11.19
N LEU A 113 -5.71 9.92 -10.11
CA LEU A 113 -5.70 10.41 -8.74
C LEU A 113 -4.90 9.45 -7.83
N PRO A 114 -3.55 9.50 -7.85
CA PRO A 114 -2.74 8.84 -6.86
C PRO A 114 -3.18 9.22 -5.44
N ILE A 115 -3.23 8.24 -4.54
CA ILE A 115 -3.64 8.48 -3.14
C ILE A 115 -2.50 8.22 -2.17
N VAL A 116 -2.48 9.01 -1.10
CA VAL A 116 -1.53 8.90 0.00
C VAL A 116 -2.30 8.59 1.28
N ASP A 117 -1.89 7.56 2.00
CA ASP A 117 -2.46 7.23 3.31
C ASP A 117 -1.92 8.17 4.41
N PRO A 118 -2.45 8.15 5.64
CA PRO A 118 -2.04 9.08 6.71
C PRO A 118 -0.59 8.96 7.16
N ARG A 119 0.13 7.91 6.73
CA ARG A 119 1.55 7.67 7.04
C ARG A 119 2.44 7.65 5.80
N GLY A 120 1.93 8.10 4.66
CA GLY A 120 2.74 8.27 3.46
C GLY A 120 2.83 7.03 2.58
N LEU A 121 2.01 6.00 2.80
CA LEU A 121 1.88 4.90 1.83
C LEU A 121 1.20 5.45 0.57
N VAL A 122 1.84 5.27 -0.58
CA VAL A 122 1.36 5.84 -1.84
C VAL A 122 0.81 4.76 -2.73
N THR A 123 -0.41 4.94 -3.23
CA THR A 123 -1.04 4.07 -4.23
C THR A 123 -1.15 4.86 -5.53
N PRO A 124 -0.24 4.66 -6.50
CA PRO A 124 -0.21 5.47 -7.73
C PRO A 124 -1.41 5.20 -8.64
N LEU A 125 -1.73 3.92 -8.82
CA LEU A 125 -2.74 3.45 -9.77
C LEU A 125 -4.05 3.15 -9.03
N PHE A 126 -5.18 3.37 -9.71
CA PHE A 126 -6.49 3.05 -9.15
C PHE A 126 -6.58 1.58 -8.75
N ASP A 127 -6.94 1.33 -7.49
CA ASP A 127 -7.07 0.00 -6.92
C ASP A 127 -5.81 -0.89 -7.04
N GLY A 128 -4.65 -0.24 -7.21
CA GLY A 128 -3.36 -0.89 -7.44
C GLY A 128 -2.58 -1.20 -6.18
N TRP A 129 -1.35 -1.65 -6.36
CA TRP A 129 -0.34 -1.80 -5.32
C TRP A 129 0.20 -0.44 -4.83
N SER A 130 0.98 -0.46 -3.75
CA SER A 130 1.55 0.76 -3.16
C SER A 130 3.07 0.78 -3.11
N LEU A 131 3.62 1.99 -3.00
CA LEU A 131 4.99 2.27 -2.60
C LEU A 131 5.02 2.72 -1.14
N ASP A 132 5.99 2.19 -0.40
CA ASP A 132 6.27 2.54 0.99
C ASP A 132 7.74 2.96 1.13
N ALA A 133 8.06 3.71 2.18
CA ALA A 133 9.40 4.20 2.45
C ALA A 133 9.78 3.97 3.91
N TRP A 134 10.98 3.43 4.15
CA TRP A 134 11.45 3.07 5.48
C TRP A 134 12.85 3.59 5.74
N ILE A 135 13.20 3.81 7.00
CA ILE A 135 14.59 3.97 7.42
C ILE A 135 15.00 2.76 8.24
N VAL A 136 16.11 2.14 7.87
CA VAL A 136 16.69 1.00 8.58
C VAL A 136 18.10 1.38 9.03
N PRO A 137 18.23 1.96 10.24
CA PRO A 137 19.54 2.27 10.83
C PRO A 137 20.32 0.98 11.13
N THR A 138 21.65 1.09 11.21
CA THR A 138 22.51 -0.06 11.55
C THR A 138 22.40 -0.42 13.04
N ASP A 139 22.25 0.60 13.90
CA ASP A 139 22.40 0.47 15.36
C ASP A 139 21.14 0.90 16.14
N ALA A 140 19.99 1.02 15.48
CA ALA A 140 18.72 1.41 16.09
C ALA A 140 17.54 0.69 15.42
N GLU A 141 16.38 0.74 16.06
CA GLU A 141 15.15 0.16 15.51
C GLU A 141 14.77 0.83 14.17
N PRO A 142 14.24 0.07 13.20
CA PRO A 142 13.72 0.62 11.97
C PRO A 142 12.58 1.62 12.20
N LEU A 143 12.57 2.68 11.40
CA LEU A 143 11.46 3.61 11.28
C LEU A 143 10.57 3.17 10.12
N LEU A 144 9.45 2.54 10.49
CA LEU A 144 8.37 2.15 9.58
C LEU A 144 7.18 3.08 9.80
N PRO A 145 6.78 3.92 8.82
CA PRO A 145 5.72 4.91 9.00
C PRO A 145 4.40 4.31 9.48
N SER A 146 4.00 3.17 8.93
CA SER A 146 2.74 2.50 9.28
C SER A 146 2.70 1.98 10.72
N ARG A 147 3.85 1.80 11.37
CA ARG A 147 3.95 1.37 12.78
C ARG A 147 4.08 2.52 13.76
N ARG A 148 4.10 3.78 13.29
CA ARG A 148 4.19 4.97 14.15
C ARG A 148 2.80 5.58 14.37
N LYS A 149 2.43 5.72 15.64
CA LYS A 149 1.17 6.39 16.04
C LYS A 149 1.20 7.88 15.72
N GLU A 150 2.37 8.49 15.86
CA GLU A 150 2.59 9.90 15.54
C GLU A 150 3.13 10.05 14.12
N GLY A 151 2.76 11.13 13.46
CA GLY A 151 3.15 11.44 12.10
C GLY A 151 2.30 12.59 11.57
N ASP A 152 2.96 13.56 10.97
CA ASP A 152 2.34 14.77 10.46
C ASP A 152 2.15 14.66 8.94
N GLN A 153 1.03 15.19 8.45
CA GLN A 153 0.74 15.25 7.02
C GLN A 153 0.12 16.59 6.68
N TRP A 154 0.58 17.19 5.59
CA TRP A 154 0.10 18.45 5.09
C TRP A 154 -0.26 18.34 3.61
N LEU A 155 -1.40 18.93 3.25
CA LEU A 155 -1.70 19.26 1.86
C LEU A 155 -1.13 20.66 1.60
N ARG A 156 -0.19 20.75 0.66
CA ARG A 156 0.45 22.00 0.26
C ARG A 156 0.04 22.36 -1.15
N PHE A 157 -0.07 23.65 -1.39
CA PHE A 157 -0.28 24.22 -2.70
C PHE A 157 0.68 25.38 -2.83
N ASP A 158 1.76 25.19 -3.57
CA ASP A 158 2.73 26.23 -3.89
C ASP A 158 2.58 26.70 -5.34
N GLU A 159 3.49 27.54 -5.81
CA GLU A 159 3.47 28.07 -7.19
C GLU A 159 3.63 26.99 -8.26
N HIS A 160 4.09 25.79 -7.88
CA HIS A 160 4.40 24.71 -8.80
C HIS A 160 3.30 23.65 -8.82
N ASN A 161 2.85 23.14 -7.67
CA ASN A 161 1.87 22.06 -7.61
C ASN A 161 1.14 21.86 -6.29
N LEU A 162 -0.03 21.21 -6.37
CA LEU A 162 -0.67 20.56 -5.24
C LEU A 162 0.08 19.28 -4.88
N HIS A 163 0.54 19.17 -3.65
CA HIS A 163 1.29 18.02 -3.18
C HIS A 163 0.98 17.67 -1.73
N VAL A 164 1.21 16.41 -1.38
CA VAL A 164 1.07 15.90 -0.02
C VAL A 164 2.47 15.71 0.57
N GLU A 165 2.74 16.39 1.67
CA GLU A 165 3.94 16.19 2.48
C GLU A 165 3.57 15.30 3.67
N THR A 166 4.33 14.23 3.90
CA THR A 166 4.19 13.40 5.10
C THR A 166 5.53 13.30 5.79
N ARG A 167 5.52 13.48 7.12
CA ARG A 167 6.71 13.40 7.96
C ARG A 167 6.47 12.47 9.13
N VAL A 168 7.37 11.51 9.29
CA VAL A 168 7.40 10.59 10.43
C VAL A 168 8.80 10.58 11.01
N ALA A 169 8.92 10.67 12.34
CA ALA A 169 10.21 10.71 13.01
C ALA A 169 10.15 10.01 14.37
N ASP A 170 11.34 9.62 14.84
CA ASP A 170 11.59 9.22 16.22
C ASP A 170 12.91 9.85 16.71
N ASP A 171 13.44 9.38 17.84
CA ASP A 171 14.67 9.92 18.43
C ASP A 171 15.91 9.71 17.56
N HIS A 172 15.87 8.78 16.60
CA HIS A 172 17.04 8.37 15.82
C HIS A 172 16.95 8.73 14.35
N SER A 173 15.74 8.74 13.79
CA SER A 173 15.52 8.84 12.35
C SER A 173 14.34 9.76 12.02
N MET A 174 14.39 10.34 10.83
CA MET A 174 13.31 11.13 10.26
C MET A 174 13.14 10.76 8.80
N LEU A 175 11.91 10.46 8.41
CA LEU A 175 11.51 10.23 7.04
C LEU A 175 10.52 11.31 6.62
N GLU A 176 10.78 11.94 5.49
CA GLU A 176 9.87 12.89 4.85
C GLU A 176 9.61 12.44 3.42
N SER A 177 8.34 12.46 3.00
CA SER A 177 7.92 12.15 1.64
C SER A 177 7.04 13.25 1.08
N ILE A 178 7.34 13.68 -0.13
CA ILE A 178 6.53 14.61 -0.91
C ILE A 178 5.97 13.87 -2.12
N VAL A 179 4.65 13.88 -2.24
CA VAL A 179 3.92 13.19 -3.30
C VAL A 179 3.15 14.19 -4.13
N GLU A 180 3.31 14.14 -5.44
CA GLU A 180 2.60 15.01 -6.37
C GLU A 180 2.32 14.29 -7.70
N MET A 181 1.41 14.85 -8.49
CA MET A 181 1.23 14.44 -9.87
C MET A 181 1.87 15.48 -10.78
N VAL A 182 2.83 15.04 -11.59
CA VAL A 182 3.53 15.88 -12.57
C VAL A 182 3.24 15.40 -13.98
N TRP A 183 3.48 16.26 -14.95
CA TRP A 183 3.52 15.89 -16.36
C TRP A 183 4.97 15.63 -16.76
N ASP A 184 5.22 14.45 -17.35
CA ASP A 184 6.47 14.12 -18.03
C ASP A 184 6.17 14.04 -19.51
N ASP A 185 6.60 15.05 -20.27
CA ASP A 185 6.06 15.35 -21.59
C ASP A 185 4.51 15.39 -21.56
N ASP A 186 3.84 14.50 -22.28
CA ASP A 186 2.37 14.39 -22.32
C ASP A 186 1.82 13.24 -21.45
N GLN A 187 2.64 12.66 -20.57
CA GLN A 187 2.23 11.55 -19.72
C GLN A 187 2.09 12.02 -18.26
N PRO A 188 0.94 11.75 -17.60
CA PRO A 188 0.80 12.01 -16.17
C PRO A 188 1.61 10.98 -15.38
N VAL A 189 2.36 11.47 -14.39
CA VAL A 189 3.27 10.68 -13.56
C VAL A 189 3.02 10.99 -12.09
N CYS A 190 2.86 9.95 -11.28
CA CYS A 190 2.96 10.08 -9.82
C CYS A 190 4.43 10.16 -9.44
N GLN A 191 4.83 11.28 -8.85
CA GLN A 191 6.19 11.52 -8.40
C GLN A 191 6.26 11.53 -6.88
N LEU A 192 7.19 10.73 -6.36
CA LEU A 192 7.56 10.65 -4.95
C LEU A 192 8.97 11.18 -4.77
N ARG A 193 9.14 12.21 -3.95
CA ARG A 193 10.44 12.58 -3.40
C ARG A 193 10.51 12.11 -1.96
N ILE A 194 11.57 11.41 -1.61
CA ILE A 194 11.73 10.79 -0.30
C ILE A 194 13.07 11.25 0.26
N HIS A 195 13.02 11.94 1.39
CA HIS A 195 14.18 12.33 2.16
C HIS A 195 14.26 11.46 3.42
N GLY A 196 15.37 10.75 3.58
CA GLY A 196 15.67 9.97 4.76
C GLY A 196 16.84 10.56 5.53
N GLN A 197 16.70 10.66 6.85
CA GLN A 197 17.77 11.06 7.76
C GLN A 197 17.87 10.12 8.95
N SER A 198 19.10 9.79 9.37
CA SER A 198 19.35 9.03 10.60
C SER A 198 20.63 9.46 11.31
N ARG A 199 20.63 9.35 12.64
CA ARG A 199 21.81 9.61 13.50
C ARG A 199 22.93 8.59 13.30
N SER A 200 22.60 7.39 12.82
CA SER A 200 23.59 6.35 12.49
C SER A 200 23.55 6.00 11.00
N PRO A 201 24.62 5.42 10.45
CA PRO A 201 24.58 4.90 9.09
C PRO A 201 23.47 3.87 8.94
N GLY A 202 22.92 3.76 7.75
CA GLY A 202 21.84 2.82 7.50
C GLY A 202 21.34 2.89 6.07
N TRP A 203 20.06 2.58 5.91
CA TRP A 203 19.42 2.49 4.61
C TRP A 203 18.14 3.31 4.59
N LEU A 204 17.96 4.13 3.55
CA LEU A 204 16.64 4.51 3.08
C LEU A 204 16.14 3.40 2.16
N VAL A 205 14.94 2.90 2.39
CA VAL A 205 14.36 1.80 1.62
C VAL A 205 13.10 2.29 0.96
N VAL A 206 12.98 2.09 -0.36
CA VAL A 206 11.72 2.22 -1.11
C VAL A 206 11.20 0.82 -1.38
N SER A 207 10.01 0.50 -0.89
CA SER A 207 9.42 -0.83 -1.00
C SER A 207 8.16 -0.85 -1.85
N LEU A 208 8.07 -1.84 -2.74
CA LEU A 208 6.86 -2.17 -3.50
C LEU A 208 6.02 -3.16 -2.69
N ARG A 209 4.76 -2.80 -2.42
CA ARG A 209 3.88 -3.50 -1.48
C ARG A 209 2.62 -4.04 -2.18
N PRO A 210 2.26 -5.32 -2.01
CA PRO A 210 1.06 -5.91 -2.60
C PRO A 210 -0.21 -5.56 -1.79
N THR A 211 -0.33 -4.29 -1.43
CA THR A 211 -1.36 -3.76 -0.54
C THR A 211 -1.63 -2.32 -0.90
N ASN A 212 -2.80 -1.82 -0.52
CA ASN A 212 -3.18 -0.42 -0.61
C ASN A 212 -4.05 -0.03 0.60
N PRO A 213 -4.54 1.21 0.67
CA PRO A 213 -5.39 1.66 1.77
C PRO A 213 -6.72 0.91 1.91
N GLU A 214 -7.14 0.10 0.93
CA GLU A 214 -8.33 -0.75 1.04
C GLU A 214 -8.03 -2.20 1.46
N GLY A 215 -6.84 -2.71 1.20
CA GLY A 215 -6.54 -4.12 1.40
C GLY A 215 -5.38 -4.64 0.57
N VAL A 216 -5.39 -5.95 0.36
CA VAL A 216 -4.45 -6.62 -0.55
C VAL A 216 -4.70 -6.16 -1.99
N ALA A 217 -3.60 -5.83 -2.68
CA ALA A 217 -3.54 -5.53 -4.10
C ALA A 217 -2.49 -6.46 -4.71
N PHE A 218 -2.93 -7.47 -5.46
CA PHE A 218 -2.04 -8.56 -5.85
C PHE A 218 -0.90 -8.09 -6.75
N ILE A 219 0.29 -8.61 -6.48
CA ILE A 219 1.47 -8.53 -7.34
C ILE A 219 1.98 -9.94 -7.57
N HIS A 220 1.82 -10.44 -8.80
CA HIS A 220 2.26 -11.78 -9.18
C HIS A 220 3.70 -11.83 -9.66
N ARG A 221 4.19 -10.74 -10.24
CA ARG A 221 5.50 -10.67 -10.86
C ARG A 221 6.09 -9.28 -10.76
N ILE A 222 7.38 -9.25 -10.44
CA ILE A 222 8.19 -8.03 -10.49
C ILE A 222 9.46 -8.37 -11.27
N ASP A 223 9.75 -7.59 -12.31
CA ASP A 223 10.97 -7.67 -13.10
C ASP A 223 11.77 -6.39 -12.92
N ARG A 224 13.11 -6.49 -13.01
CA ARG A 224 13.99 -5.32 -13.12
C ARG A 224 14.66 -5.27 -14.48
N ASP A 225 14.98 -4.07 -14.93
CA ASP A 225 15.90 -3.87 -16.05
C ASP A 225 17.36 -4.23 -15.68
N ASP A 226 18.26 -4.10 -16.66
CA ASP A 226 19.70 -4.33 -16.46
C ASP A 226 20.34 -3.25 -15.58
N GLU A 227 19.88 -2.01 -15.70
CA GLU A 227 20.40 -0.84 -14.97
C GLU A 227 19.97 -0.82 -13.50
N ARG A 228 18.89 -1.53 -13.14
CA ARG A 228 18.23 -1.56 -11.81
C ARG A 228 17.52 -0.25 -11.47
N THR A 229 17.20 0.56 -12.47
CA THR A 229 16.48 1.83 -12.33
C THR A 229 15.00 1.67 -12.66
N THR A 230 14.59 0.57 -13.29
CA THR A 230 13.17 0.31 -13.60
C THR A 230 12.72 -1.02 -13.02
N LEU A 231 11.58 -1.01 -12.32
CA LEU A 231 10.83 -2.20 -11.93
C LEU A 231 9.54 -2.28 -12.73
N THR A 232 9.30 -3.40 -13.41
CA THR A 232 8.03 -3.69 -14.10
C THR A 232 7.19 -4.59 -13.21
N VAL A 233 5.95 -4.18 -12.94
CA VAL A 233 4.99 -4.87 -12.08
C VAL A 233 3.88 -5.47 -12.93
N ASP A 234 3.71 -6.79 -12.83
CA ASP A 234 2.72 -7.58 -13.58
C ASP A 234 2.67 -7.25 -15.08
N GLU A 235 3.82 -6.92 -15.68
CA GLU A 235 3.98 -6.62 -17.12
C GLU A 235 3.14 -5.40 -17.61
N THR A 236 2.54 -4.62 -16.71
CA THR A 236 1.58 -3.55 -17.04
C THR A 236 1.96 -2.17 -16.52
N ALA A 237 2.69 -2.10 -15.40
CA ALA A 237 3.08 -0.85 -14.77
C ALA A 237 4.59 -0.79 -14.52
N THR A 238 5.17 0.39 -14.54
CA THR A 238 6.60 0.61 -14.25
C THR A 238 6.80 1.55 -13.07
N VAL A 239 7.82 1.25 -12.28
CA VAL A 239 8.38 2.13 -11.25
C VAL A 239 9.76 2.53 -11.70
N HIS A 240 9.99 3.83 -11.89
CA HIS A 240 11.30 4.39 -12.23
C HIS A 240 11.95 5.00 -11.00
N LEU A 241 13.17 4.58 -10.73
CA LEU A 241 14.06 5.08 -9.69
C LEU A 241 15.04 6.06 -10.33
N ASP A 242 15.26 7.21 -9.70
CA ASP A 242 16.18 8.25 -10.19
C ASP A 242 17.63 7.78 -10.37
N ARG A 243 18.05 6.81 -9.56
CA ARG A 243 19.36 6.17 -9.64
C ARG A 243 19.29 4.70 -9.23
N PRO A 244 20.23 3.86 -9.70
CA PRO A 244 20.25 2.46 -9.30
C PRO A 244 20.50 2.34 -7.80
N PRO A 245 19.69 1.55 -7.07
CA PRO A 245 19.93 1.33 -5.65
C PRO A 245 21.18 0.46 -5.46
N GLU A 246 21.89 0.69 -4.36
CA GLU A 246 23.05 -0.10 -3.97
C GLU A 246 22.66 -1.56 -3.74
N ARG A 247 21.43 -1.79 -3.23
CA ARG A 247 20.84 -3.12 -3.14
C ARG A 247 19.40 -3.11 -3.61
N LEU A 248 19.03 -4.13 -4.39
CA LEU A 248 17.66 -4.41 -4.77
C LEU A 248 17.31 -5.80 -4.27
N MET A 249 16.15 -5.96 -3.66
CA MET A 249 15.70 -7.22 -3.09
C MET A 249 14.28 -7.53 -3.51
N PHE A 250 14.00 -8.81 -3.70
CA PHE A 250 12.67 -9.32 -4.00
C PHE A 250 12.28 -10.42 -3.02
N SER A 251 11.03 -10.47 -2.60
CA SER A 251 10.48 -11.61 -1.86
C SER A 251 9.17 -12.08 -2.46
N GLU A 252 8.79 -13.30 -2.08
CA GLU A 252 7.50 -13.90 -2.41
C GLU A 252 6.88 -14.45 -1.13
N TYR A 253 5.57 -14.68 -1.14
CA TYR A 253 4.83 -15.18 0.01
C TYR A 253 5.49 -16.32 0.79
N ARG A 254 6.00 -17.35 0.09
CA ARG A 254 6.63 -18.52 0.73
C ARG A 254 7.91 -18.19 1.50
N ARG A 255 8.56 -17.07 1.18
CA ARG A 255 9.79 -16.60 1.81
C ARG A 255 9.56 -15.50 2.84
N GLY A 256 8.30 -15.10 3.06
CA GLY A 256 7.93 -13.99 3.93
C GLY A 256 8.16 -12.62 3.27
N ASP A 257 7.99 -11.57 4.07
CA ASP A 257 8.13 -10.19 3.62
C ASP A 257 9.57 -9.85 3.18
N VAL A 258 9.72 -8.94 2.21
CA VAL A 258 11.03 -8.38 1.86
C VAL A 258 11.68 -7.65 3.04
N TYR A 259 10.88 -7.12 3.97
CA TYR A 259 11.33 -6.47 5.20
C TYR A 259 12.30 -7.34 6.00
N GLU A 260 11.96 -8.62 6.25
CA GLU A 260 12.85 -9.54 6.98
C GLU A 260 14.20 -9.73 6.27
N ARG A 261 14.18 -9.74 4.94
CA ARG A 261 15.42 -9.82 4.13
C ARG A 261 16.23 -8.54 4.24
N VAL A 262 15.58 -7.37 4.22
CA VAL A 262 16.24 -6.07 4.44
C VAL A 262 16.93 -6.06 5.80
N LEU A 263 16.24 -6.45 6.89
CA LEU A 263 16.84 -6.52 8.23
C LEU A 263 18.05 -7.46 8.29
N SER A 264 17.94 -8.63 7.67
CA SER A 264 19.03 -9.63 7.67
C SER A 264 20.33 -9.13 7.04
N VAL A 265 20.28 -8.08 6.22
CA VAL A 265 21.46 -7.53 5.54
C VAL A 265 21.83 -6.11 5.97
N ALA A 266 20.94 -5.41 6.67
CA ALA A 266 21.09 -4.00 7.02
C ALA A 266 22.31 -3.78 7.93
N GLY A 267 22.53 -4.70 8.89
CA GLY A 267 23.68 -4.69 9.80
C GLY A 267 25.04 -5.01 9.15
N HIS A 268 25.07 -5.40 7.87
CA HIS A 268 26.29 -5.83 7.20
C HIS A 268 26.74 -4.85 6.12
N ARG A 269 27.74 -4.01 6.48
CA ARG A 269 28.39 -3.02 5.60
C ARG A 269 29.12 -3.63 4.39
N GLN A 270 29.58 -4.88 4.50
CA GLN A 270 30.45 -5.54 3.50
C GLN A 270 29.93 -6.92 3.04
N LEU A 271 28.62 -7.12 2.96
CA LEU A 271 28.12 -8.28 2.20
C LEU A 271 28.46 -8.08 0.71
N PRO A 272 28.91 -9.13 0.00
CA PRO A 272 29.05 -9.06 -1.45
C PRO A 272 27.74 -8.56 -2.06
N THR A 273 27.83 -7.71 -3.07
CA THR A 273 26.69 -7.28 -3.87
C THR A 273 26.11 -8.50 -4.58
N GLN A 274 25.29 -9.30 -3.88
CA GLN A 274 24.50 -10.33 -4.53
C GLN A 274 23.53 -9.59 -5.44
N THR A 275 23.78 -9.69 -6.74
CA THR A 275 22.90 -9.08 -7.71
C THR A 275 21.53 -9.71 -7.53
N ALA A 276 20.52 -8.88 -7.25
CA ALA A 276 19.14 -9.32 -7.20
C ALA A 276 18.83 -10.16 -8.45
N PRO A 277 18.05 -11.25 -8.33
CA PRO A 277 17.58 -11.94 -9.53
C PRO A 277 16.88 -10.94 -10.45
N ARG A 278 16.81 -11.22 -11.75
CA ARG A 278 16.15 -10.31 -12.71
C ARG A 278 14.65 -10.18 -12.45
N SER A 279 14.05 -11.15 -11.79
CA SER A 279 12.61 -11.20 -11.55
C SER A 279 12.28 -11.99 -10.30
N VAL A 280 11.10 -11.75 -9.74
CA VAL A 280 10.42 -12.62 -8.78
C VAL A 280 9.01 -12.95 -9.28
N LYS A 281 8.54 -14.15 -8.97
CA LYS A 281 7.16 -14.58 -9.22
C LYS A 281 6.56 -15.07 -7.92
N CYS A 282 5.29 -14.75 -7.68
CA CYS A 282 4.54 -15.18 -6.52
C CYS A 282 3.17 -15.75 -6.95
N GLU A 283 2.96 -17.05 -6.74
CA GLU A 283 1.73 -17.74 -7.13
C GLU A 283 0.47 -17.14 -6.48
N VAL A 284 0.59 -16.68 -5.23
CA VAL A 284 -0.53 -16.11 -4.47
C VAL A 284 -0.67 -14.58 -4.62
N GLY A 285 0.19 -13.95 -5.43
CA GLY A 285 0.10 -12.51 -5.71
C GLY A 285 0.59 -11.61 -4.57
N LEU A 286 1.53 -12.06 -3.75
CA LEU A 286 2.11 -11.26 -2.66
C LEU A 286 3.62 -11.07 -2.85
N ALA A 287 4.05 -10.81 -4.09
CA ALA A 287 5.43 -10.44 -4.35
C ALA A 287 5.73 -9.05 -3.76
N THR A 288 6.93 -8.87 -3.21
CA THR A 288 7.40 -7.59 -2.64
C THR A 288 8.79 -7.25 -3.18
N ALA A 289 9.12 -5.96 -3.25
CA ALA A 289 10.46 -5.49 -3.59
C ALA A 289 10.95 -4.44 -2.60
N ALA A 290 12.27 -4.29 -2.49
CA ALA A 290 12.93 -3.23 -1.72
C ALA A 290 14.18 -2.73 -2.46
N ALA A 291 14.17 -1.45 -2.83
CA ALA A 291 15.33 -0.70 -3.30
C ALA A 291 15.97 0.02 -2.11
N MET A 292 17.25 -0.24 -1.84
CA MET A 292 17.96 0.25 -0.65
C MET A 292 19.06 1.22 -1.07
N TYR A 293 19.03 2.41 -0.46
CA TYR A 293 19.96 3.53 -0.68
C TYR A 293 20.72 3.82 0.61
N ARG A 294 22.03 4.04 0.52
CA ARG A 294 22.81 4.29 1.74
C ARG A 294 22.49 5.67 2.30
N LEU A 295 22.25 5.70 3.61
CA LEU A 295 22.31 6.93 4.38
C LEU A 295 23.80 7.18 4.66
N ASP A 296 24.36 8.16 3.94
CA ASP A 296 25.75 8.58 4.08
C ASP A 296 25.81 10.03 4.60
N ASP A 297 26.93 10.39 5.19
CA ASP A 297 27.21 11.75 5.67
C ASP A 297 27.68 12.59 4.47
N LEU A 298 26.76 13.29 3.79
CA LEU A 298 27.13 14.18 2.69
C LEU A 298 27.77 15.47 3.26
N PRO A 299 29.00 15.82 2.85
CA PRO A 299 29.77 16.92 3.47
C PRO A 299 29.22 18.35 3.20
N ASP A 300 28.22 18.52 2.34
CA ASP A 300 27.83 19.85 1.81
C ASP A 300 26.52 20.42 2.39
N TYR A 301 25.88 19.78 3.39
CA TYR A 301 24.69 20.33 4.05
C TYR A 301 25.01 20.92 5.44
N PRO A 302 24.67 22.20 5.72
CA PRO A 302 25.08 22.90 6.95
C PRO A 302 24.27 22.51 8.21
N THR A 303 23.75 21.28 8.29
CA THR A 303 23.10 20.74 9.49
C THR A 303 23.86 19.52 10.01
N SER A 304 24.79 19.77 10.92
CA SER A 304 25.30 18.87 11.97
C SER A 304 25.05 17.35 11.80
N GLY A 305 26.04 16.62 11.28
CA GLY A 305 26.42 15.27 11.73
C GLY A 305 25.39 14.12 11.63
N ASN A 306 24.38 14.23 10.76
CA ASN A 306 23.41 13.15 10.51
C ASN A 306 23.53 12.61 9.08
N ASN A 307 23.48 11.29 8.95
CA ASN A 307 23.50 10.59 7.66
C ASN A 307 22.15 10.82 6.96
N HIS A 308 22.18 11.17 5.67
CA HIS A 308 20.96 11.44 4.92
C HIS A 308 21.08 11.00 3.46
N THR A 309 19.93 10.86 2.80
CA THR A 309 19.86 10.59 1.37
C THR A 309 18.49 10.98 0.83
N ASP A 310 18.47 11.40 -0.43
CA ASP A 310 17.26 11.77 -1.16
C ASP A 310 17.06 10.83 -2.33
N VAL A 311 15.83 10.40 -2.58
CA VAL A 311 15.47 9.52 -3.69
C VAL A 311 14.21 10.04 -4.35
N VAL A 312 14.21 10.09 -5.68
CA VAL A 312 13.01 10.36 -6.47
C VAL A 312 12.53 9.08 -7.15
N VAL A 313 11.24 8.80 -7.02
CA VAL A 313 10.55 7.67 -7.63
C VAL A 313 9.43 8.20 -8.51
N ARG A 314 9.30 7.68 -9.72
CA ARG A 314 8.29 8.10 -10.71
C ARG A 314 7.51 6.89 -11.18
N VAL A 315 6.18 6.99 -11.17
CA VAL A 315 5.26 5.95 -11.65
C VAL A 315 4.38 6.56 -12.73
N PRO A 316 4.57 6.19 -14.01
CA PRO A 316 3.69 6.63 -15.08
C PRO A 316 2.28 6.10 -14.84
N LEU A 317 1.28 6.97 -14.98
CA LEU A 317 -0.12 6.66 -14.65
C LEU A 317 -0.90 6.09 -15.83
N VAL A 318 -0.36 6.24 -17.04
CA VAL A 318 -0.88 5.60 -18.24
C VAL A 318 -0.06 4.35 -18.51
N ASN A 319 -0.71 3.18 -18.54
CA ASN A 319 -0.07 1.92 -18.89
C ASN A 319 0.49 2.00 -20.32
N SER A 320 1.71 1.48 -20.51
CA SER A 320 2.32 1.27 -21.83
C SER A 320 1.74 0.04 -22.51
#